data_AF-A0AB38G2E3-F1
#
_entry.id   AF-A0AB38G2E3-F1
#
_cell.length_a   1.000
_cell.length_b   1.000
_cell.length_c   1.000
_cell.angle_alpha   90.00
_cell.angle_beta   90.00
_cell.angle_gamma   90.00
#
_symmetry.space_group_name_H-M   'P 1'
#
loop_
_entity.id
_entity.type
_entity.pdbx_description
1 polymer ?
#
loop_
_entity_poly.entity_id
_entity_poly.type
_entity_poly.pdbx_seq_one_letter_code
_entity_poly.pdbx_strand_id
1 'polypeptide(L)'
;MSNSLSVRDQNSFISAYKNLLNDSDKRIHKGDVNTLNRILNKCDKVEVGQLLMTKMESYPKDPAGLKDTFSKLFDKLEAQNSKMHDKKEEKLKNIQQKLAPVVLDIHKNEINAHNAKIAAEIEGLSDGLQLISKNISHEKNEIAKLQGSIDKTDAQIKKLHNEIKPLADALKDTSPKDFAAKDAERLKNTEVKISKLEAEQNAEISTLNKKIAAHENSRAVLLDFARRHGVSNAEQDLKKAEAGYIYDKRDTGFGTTSWSDHLGSDKYAIKNFGYDLKEGRREYSDLIKVPNHEGKQWQKLMQNFGDAPKNIKALQREISQLKNEYKSDISQVKLENNLSAKQEIEQRIDFKQKSIRSLENNNEITSRKIKSCHDYISALEARKSPLIAKMDELKSHIKQNS
;
A
#
# COMPACT_ATOMS: atom_id res chain seq x y z
N MET A 1 -5.68 39.50 63.78
CA MET A 1 -5.61 38.77 65.07
C MET A 1 -5.29 37.32 64.76
N SER A 2 -4.27 36.78 65.43
CA SER A 2 -3.70 35.46 65.13
C SER A 2 -4.70 34.35 65.45
N ASN A 3 -5.25 33.71 64.41
CA ASN A 3 -6.21 32.60 64.49
C ASN A 3 -5.53 31.25 64.81
N SER A 4 -4.35 31.24 65.44
CA SER A 4 -3.60 30.03 65.75
C SER A 4 -3.38 29.92 67.26
N LEU A 5 -3.83 28.82 67.86
CA LEU A 5 -3.43 28.42 69.20
C LEU A 5 -1.90 28.35 69.30
N SER A 6 -1.35 28.84 70.42
CA SER A 6 0.08 28.66 70.70
C SER A 6 0.44 27.16 70.78
N VAL A 7 1.67 26.78 70.41
CA VAL A 7 2.17 25.40 70.57
C VAL A 7 2.02 24.93 72.02
N ARG A 8 2.19 25.84 72.98
CA ARG A 8 1.96 25.58 74.40
C ARG A 8 0.51 25.21 74.70
N ASP A 9 -0.47 25.95 74.17
CA ASP A 9 -1.88 25.62 74.33
C ASP A 9 -2.24 24.30 73.61
N GLN A 10 -1.69 24.03 72.42
CA GLN A 10 -1.91 22.75 71.71
C GLN A 10 -1.39 21.55 72.52
N ASN A 11 -0.15 21.62 73.04
CA ASN A 11 0.41 20.56 73.87
C ASN A 11 -0.36 20.40 75.19
N SER A 12 -0.79 21.52 75.79
CA SER A 12 -1.61 21.48 77.01
C SER A 12 -2.97 20.82 76.78
N PHE A 13 -3.57 21.03 75.59
CA PHE A 13 -4.80 20.35 75.20
C PHE A 13 -4.58 18.85 75.04
N ILE A 14 -3.56 18.43 74.27
CA ILE A 14 -3.25 17.02 74.01
C ILE A 14 -2.96 16.28 75.32
N SER A 15 -2.13 16.84 76.20
CA SER A 15 -1.81 16.24 77.49
C SER A 15 -3.05 16.13 78.39
N ALA A 16 -3.86 17.19 78.50
CA ALA A 16 -5.08 17.18 79.31
C ALA A 16 -6.12 16.19 78.78
N TYR A 17 -6.26 16.07 77.45
CA TYR A 17 -7.18 15.12 76.83
C TYR A 17 -6.70 13.68 77.02
N LYS A 18 -5.40 13.42 76.84
CA LYS A 18 -4.79 12.10 77.09
C LYS A 18 -4.95 11.66 78.54
N ASN A 19 -4.76 12.57 79.50
CA ASN A 19 -4.99 12.31 80.92
C ASN A 19 -6.46 12.03 81.21
N LEU A 20 -7.37 12.77 80.57
CA LEU A 20 -8.81 12.57 80.71
C LEU A 20 -9.23 11.16 80.27
N LEU A 21 -8.65 10.67 79.16
CA LEU A 21 -8.91 9.33 78.60
C LEU A 21 -8.08 8.20 79.22
N ASN A 22 -7.24 8.48 80.22
CA ASN A 22 -6.41 7.44 80.83
C ASN A 22 -7.25 6.53 81.75
N ASP A 23 -7.48 5.29 81.33
CA ASP A 23 -8.26 4.29 82.07
C ASP A 23 -7.57 3.79 83.34
N SER A 24 -6.25 3.93 83.44
CA SER A 24 -5.50 3.55 84.66
C SER A 24 -5.73 4.52 85.82
N ASP A 25 -6.14 5.76 85.54
CA ASP A 25 -6.51 6.73 86.57
C ASP A 25 -8.00 6.61 86.88
N LYS A 26 -8.36 6.35 88.14
CA LYS A 26 -9.76 6.25 88.58
C LYS A 26 -10.44 7.61 88.77
N ARG A 27 -9.74 8.73 88.54
CA ARG A 27 -10.24 10.07 88.82
C ARG A 27 -10.20 10.96 87.58
N ILE A 28 -11.23 11.80 87.44
CA ILE A 28 -11.23 12.92 86.52
C ILE A 28 -10.66 14.14 87.23
N HIS A 29 -9.52 14.64 86.78
CA HIS A 29 -8.85 15.78 87.40
C HIS A 29 -9.49 17.10 86.97
N LYS A 30 -9.72 17.98 87.95
CA LYS A 30 -10.24 19.33 87.70
C LYS A 30 -9.30 20.14 86.79
N GLY A 31 -7.98 19.95 86.94
CA GLY A 31 -6.96 20.64 86.15
C GLY A 31 -7.09 20.36 84.66
N ASP A 32 -7.28 19.10 84.29
CA ASP A 32 -7.40 18.67 82.90
C ASP A 32 -8.70 19.18 82.27
N VAL A 33 -9.84 18.98 82.94
CA VAL A 33 -11.16 19.45 82.47
C VAL A 33 -11.23 20.98 82.34
N ASN A 34 -10.57 21.72 83.25
CA ASN A 34 -10.44 23.17 83.16
C ASN A 34 -9.56 23.60 81.98
N THR A 35 -8.46 22.88 81.75
CA THR A 35 -7.51 23.17 80.67
C THR A 35 -8.18 22.97 79.31
N LEU A 36 -8.89 21.86 79.13
CA LEU A 36 -9.67 21.57 77.93
C LEU A 36 -10.76 22.63 77.68
N ASN A 37 -11.55 22.98 78.70
CA ASN A 37 -12.56 24.03 78.56
C ASN A 37 -11.96 25.38 78.19
N ARG A 38 -10.88 25.80 78.87
CA ARG A 38 -10.21 27.08 78.58
C ARG A 38 -9.72 27.12 77.14
N ILE A 39 -9.15 26.03 76.64
CA ILE A 39 -8.57 25.98 75.29
C ILE A 39 -9.68 25.90 74.23
N LEU A 40 -10.70 25.05 74.41
CA LEU A 40 -11.86 24.99 73.51
C LEU A 40 -12.68 26.29 73.51
N ASN A 41 -12.65 27.05 74.60
CA ASN A 41 -13.25 28.39 74.66
C ASN A 41 -12.46 29.46 73.91
N LYS A 42 -11.21 29.19 73.53
CA LYS A 42 -10.44 30.04 72.60
C LYS A 42 -10.57 29.58 71.15
N CYS A 43 -11.25 28.45 70.90
CA CYS A 43 -11.41 27.84 69.58
C CYS A 43 -12.82 28.12 69.08
N ASP A 44 -13.01 29.25 68.41
CA ASP A 44 -14.31 29.62 67.84
C ASP A 44 -14.53 29.01 66.43
N LYS A 45 -13.48 28.37 65.89
CA LYS A 45 -13.44 27.79 64.54
C LYS A 45 -13.25 26.28 64.58
N VAL A 46 -14.03 25.57 63.78
CA VAL A 46 -14.00 24.11 63.67
C VAL A 46 -12.63 23.62 63.21
N GLU A 47 -11.98 24.35 62.29
CA GLU A 47 -10.67 24.02 61.71
C GLU A 47 -9.54 24.00 62.76
N VAL A 48 -9.63 24.87 63.78
CA VAL A 48 -8.67 24.89 64.90
C VAL A 48 -8.89 23.69 65.82
N GLY A 49 -10.15 23.30 66.03
CA GLY A 49 -10.50 22.06 66.73
C GLY A 49 -10.03 20.82 65.98
N GLN A 50 -10.12 20.80 64.65
CA GLN A 50 -9.63 19.69 63.83
C GLN A 50 -8.14 19.47 64.00
N LEU A 51 -7.36 20.54 63.89
CA LEU A 51 -5.91 20.49 64.09
C LEU A 51 -5.52 19.91 65.46
N LEU A 52 -6.29 20.24 66.51
CA LEU A 52 -6.08 19.68 67.84
C LEU A 52 -6.41 18.18 67.89
N MET A 53 -7.54 17.79 67.31
CA MET A 53 -8.00 16.39 67.29
C MET A 53 -7.08 15.49 66.49
N THR A 54 -6.69 15.90 65.28
CA THR A 54 -5.85 15.10 64.37
C THR A 54 -4.40 14.95 64.84
N LYS A 55 -3.93 15.80 65.77
CA LYS A 55 -2.62 15.67 66.41
C LYS A 55 -2.59 14.64 67.54
N MET A 56 -3.74 14.14 67.98
CA MET A 56 -3.83 13.09 69.00
C MET A 56 -3.75 11.72 68.33
N GLU A 57 -2.94 10.81 68.90
CA GLU A 57 -2.84 9.43 68.41
C GLU A 57 -4.16 8.65 68.55
N SER A 58 -4.93 8.95 69.61
CA SER A 58 -6.23 8.35 69.89
C SER A 58 -7.28 9.42 70.12
N TYR A 59 -8.11 9.67 69.12
CA TYR A 59 -9.27 10.55 69.22
C TYR A 59 -10.50 9.88 68.58
N PRO A 60 -11.73 10.29 68.95
CA PRO A 60 -12.94 9.76 68.34
C PRO A 60 -13.04 10.22 66.88
N LYS A 61 -13.06 9.26 65.95
CA LYS A 61 -13.09 9.51 64.50
C LYS A 61 -14.49 9.72 63.93
N ASP A 62 -15.51 9.41 64.71
CA ASP A 62 -16.91 9.54 64.33
C ASP A 62 -17.79 10.00 65.51
N PRO A 63 -19.01 10.52 65.25
CA PRO A 63 -19.91 11.01 66.29
C PRO A 63 -20.33 9.96 67.33
N ALA A 64 -20.43 8.68 66.96
CA ALA A 64 -20.80 7.61 67.88
C ALA A 64 -19.64 7.28 68.84
N GLY A 65 -18.42 7.22 68.32
CA GLY A 65 -17.20 7.08 69.11
C GLY A 65 -17.01 8.25 70.07
N LEU A 66 -17.34 9.49 69.66
CA LEU A 66 -17.32 10.64 70.56
C LEU A 66 -18.35 10.47 71.68
N LYS A 67 -19.57 10.07 71.34
CA LYS A 67 -20.63 9.82 72.31
C LYS A 67 -20.24 8.74 73.32
N ASP A 68 -19.73 7.60 72.86
CA ASP A 68 -19.27 6.51 73.72
C ASP A 68 -18.12 6.94 74.65
N THR A 69 -17.15 7.69 74.10
CA THR A 69 -16.03 8.25 74.87
C THR A 69 -16.54 9.12 76.02
N PHE A 70 -17.50 10.01 75.75
CA PHE A 70 -18.05 10.88 76.79
C PHE A 70 -18.98 10.14 77.76
N SER A 71 -19.75 9.15 77.32
CA SER A 71 -20.52 8.28 78.22
C SER A 71 -19.63 7.63 79.28
N LYS A 72 -18.50 7.03 78.85
CA LYS A 72 -17.51 6.44 79.78
C LYS A 72 -16.93 7.46 80.76
N LEU A 73 -16.69 8.70 80.30
CA LEU A 73 -16.22 9.78 81.17
C LEU A 73 -17.29 10.22 82.18
N PHE A 74 -18.57 10.23 81.81
CA PHE A 74 -19.66 10.49 82.75
C PHE A 74 -19.80 9.37 83.79
N ASP A 75 -19.75 8.10 83.37
CA ASP A 75 -19.78 6.95 84.30
C ASP A 75 -18.60 6.99 85.28
N LYS A 76 -17.41 7.34 84.79
CA LYS A 76 -16.20 7.53 85.60
C LYS A 76 -16.33 8.69 86.58
N LEU A 77 -16.99 9.77 86.20
CA LEU A 77 -17.26 10.91 87.09
C LEU A 77 -18.22 10.52 88.22
N GLU A 78 -19.27 9.77 87.88
CA GLU A 78 -20.27 9.28 88.82
C GLU A 78 -19.64 8.37 89.88
N ALA A 79 -18.83 7.40 89.43
CA ALA A 79 -18.10 6.49 90.31
C ALA A 79 -17.08 7.18 91.22
N GLN A 80 -16.59 8.39 90.86
CA GLN A 80 -15.59 9.13 91.63
C GLN A 80 -16.15 9.73 92.94
N ASN A 81 -17.47 9.93 93.07
CA ASN A 81 -18.14 10.54 94.22
C ASN A 81 -17.43 11.80 94.76
N SER A 82 -17.28 12.81 93.89
CA SER A 82 -16.49 14.02 94.16
C SER A 82 -17.34 15.20 94.65
N LYS A 83 -16.84 15.98 95.62
CA LYS A 83 -17.45 17.28 96.04
C LYS A 83 -17.52 18.35 94.92
N MET A 84 -16.98 18.06 93.74
CA MET A 84 -16.93 18.96 92.57
C MET A 84 -17.59 18.30 91.34
N HIS A 85 -18.46 17.31 91.56
CA HIS A 85 -19.11 16.53 90.51
C HIS A 85 -19.82 17.44 89.49
N ASP A 86 -20.82 18.21 89.92
CA ASP A 86 -21.63 19.07 89.03
C ASP A 86 -20.77 19.99 88.15
N LYS A 87 -19.74 20.62 88.75
CA LYS A 87 -18.82 21.54 88.05
C LYS A 87 -17.92 20.83 87.04
N LYS A 88 -17.60 19.55 87.24
CA LYS A 88 -16.85 18.74 86.25
C LYS A 88 -17.80 18.23 85.17
N GLU A 89 -19.01 17.83 85.53
CA GLU A 89 -20.02 17.34 84.60
C GLU A 89 -20.42 18.43 83.59
N GLU A 90 -20.75 19.63 84.06
CA GLU A 90 -21.08 20.78 83.22
C GLU A 90 -19.95 21.08 82.22
N LYS A 91 -18.71 21.01 82.71
CA LYS A 91 -17.52 21.23 81.91
C LYS A 91 -17.26 20.11 80.89
N LEU A 92 -17.55 18.86 81.23
CA LEU A 92 -17.48 17.74 80.28
C LEU A 92 -18.57 17.88 79.20
N LYS A 93 -19.79 18.29 79.57
CA LYS A 93 -20.86 18.61 78.61
C LYS A 93 -20.44 19.70 77.65
N ASN A 94 -19.83 20.79 78.13
CA ASN A 94 -19.33 21.86 77.25
C ASN A 94 -18.20 21.38 76.32
N ILE A 95 -17.28 20.54 76.81
CA ILE A 95 -16.23 19.94 75.96
C ILE A 95 -16.87 19.06 74.87
N GLN A 96 -17.82 18.20 75.23
CA GLN A 96 -18.53 17.34 74.28
C GLN A 96 -19.25 18.17 73.21
N GLN A 97 -19.98 19.21 73.62
CA GLN A 97 -20.71 20.11 72.72
C GLN A 97 -19.77 20.82 71.74
N LYS A 98 -18.58 21.24 72.18
CA LYS A 98 -17.59 21.89 71.31
C LYS A 98 -16.86 20.93 70.38
N LEU A 99 -16.65 19.68 70.80
CA LEU A 99 -15.99 18.66 69.98
C LEU A 99 -16.94 17.99 68.98
N ALA A 100 -18.25 17.95 69.25
CA ALA A 100 -19.25 17.35 68.37
C ALA A 100 -19.18 17.86 66.91
N PRO A 101 -19.22 19.19 66.63
CA PRO A 101 -19.13 19.68 65.25
C PRO A 101 -17.75 19.42 64.62
N VAL A 102 -16.68 19.36 65.42
CA VAL A 102 -15.31 19.06 64.96
C VAL A 102 -15.20 17.62 64.47
N VAL A 103 -15.65 16.65 65.29
CA VAL A 103 -15.62 15.23 64.94
C VAL A 103 -16.54 14.93 63.76
N LEU A 104 -17.71 15.58 63.70
CA LEU A 104 -18.61 15.46 62.56
C LEU A 104 -17.95 15.91 61.24
N ASP A 105 -17.24 17.05 61.26
CA ASP A 105 -16.57 17.55 60.05
C ASP A 105 -15.36 16.69 59.65
N ILE A 106 -14.57 16.19 60.61
CA ILE A 106 -13.50 15.20 60.33
C ILE A 106 -14.07 13.96 59.64
N HIS A 107 -15.12 13.38 60.23
CA HIS A 107 -15.78 12.19 59.70
C HIS A 107 -16.30 12.41 58.27
N LYS A 108 -16.95 13.56 58.04
CA LYS A 108 -17.43 13.96 56.72
C LYS A 108 -16.28 14.11 55.71
N ASN A 109 -15.16 14.70 56.11
CA ASN A 109 -13.98 14.85 55.25
C ASN A 109 -13.34 13.51 54.91
N GLU A 110 -13.26 12.57 55.85
CA GLU A 110 -12.79 11.20 55.61
C GLU A 110 -13.71 10.45 54.63
N ILE A 111 -15.03 10.53 54.82
CA ILE A 111 -16.02 9.98 53.89
C ILE A 111 -15.86 10.58 52.48
N ASN A 112 -15.75 11.90 52.38
CA ASN A 112 -15.60 12.59 51.09
C ASN A 112 -14.30 12.16 50.38
N ALA A 113 -13.19 12.05 51.11
CA ALA A 113 -11.91 11.60 50.55
C ALA A 113 -11.98 10.14 50.07
N HIS A 114 -12.69 9.27 50.81
CA HIS A 114 -12.91 7.90 50.40
C HIS A 114 -13.82 7.79 49.17
N ASN A 115 -14.95 8.51 49.16
CA ASN A 115 -15.87 8.56 48.02
C ASN A 115 -15.20 9.13 46.76
N ALA A 116 -14.29 10.11 46.89
CA ALA A 116 -13.52 10.64 45.77
C ALA A 116 -12.58 9.57 45.15
N LYS A 117 -11.95 8.72 45.96
CA LYS A 117 -11.14 7.59 45.47
C LYS A 117 -12.00 6.58 44.72
N ILE A 118 -13.16 6.22 45.28
CA ILE A 118 -14.09 5.30 44.64
C ILE A 118 -14.60 5.87 43.31
N ALA A 119 -14.92 7.17 43.27
CA ALA A 119 -15.37 7.83 42.04
C ALA A 119 -14.32 7.76 40.92
N ALA A 120 -13.03 7.98 41.25
CA ALA A 120 -11.94 7.83 40.30
C ALA A 120 -11.78 6.38 39.80
N GLU A 121 -11.96 5.39 40.67
CA GLU A 121 -11.95 3.98 40.25
C GLU A 121 -13.13 3.65 39.31
N ILE A 122 -14.33 4.17 39.59
CA ILE A 122 -15.50 4.02 38.73
C ILE A 122 -15.25 4.64 37.35
N GLU A 123 -14.63 5.82 37.28
CA GLU A 123 -14.26 6.48 36.03
C GLU A 123 -13.31 5.61 35.19
N GLY A 124 -12.25 5.08 35.81
CA GLY A 124 -11.32 4.16 35.14
C GLY A 124 -11.98 2.87 34.64
N LEU A 125 -12.93 2.31 35.39
CA LEU A 125 -13.72 1.15 34.93
C LEU A 125 -14.63 1.52 33.76
N SER A 126 -15.23 2.71 33.78
CA SER A 126 -16.09 3.21 32.70
C SER A 126 -15.30 3.35 31.40
N ASP A 127 -14.12 3.95 31.45
CA ASP A 127 -13.22 4.09 30.30
C ASP A 127 -12.82 2.72 29.73
N GLY A 128 -12.49 1.77 30.61
CA GLY A 128 -12.22 0.39 30.20
C GLY A 128 -13.39 -0.27 29.49
N LEU A 129 -14.62 -0.10 29.99
CA LEU A 129 -15.83 -0.62 29.36
C LEU A 129 -16.14 0.05 28.02
N GLN A 130 -15.89 1.35 27.89
CA GLN A 130 -16.02 2.06 26.61
C GLN A 130 -15.02 1.56 25.58
N LEU A 131 -13.75 1.36 25.97
CA LEU A 131 -12.72 0.83 25.09
C LEU A 131 -13.06 -0.59 24.60
N ILE A 132 -13.50 -1.47 25.50
CA ILE A 132 -13.96 -2.82 25.13
C ILE A 132 -15.13 -2.72 24.12
N SER A 133 -16.07 -1.82 24.33
CA SER A 133 -17.22 -1.64 23.43
C SER A 133 -16.80 -1.13 22.04
N LYS A 134 -15.83 -0.21 21.96
CA LYS A 134 -15.25 0.24 20.69
C LYS A 134 -14.57 -0.92 19.96
N ASN A 135 -13.78 -1.74 20.66
CA ASN A 135 -13.10 -2.89 20.06
C ASN A 135 -14.10 -3.93 19.53
N ILE A 136 -15.16 -4.25 20.28
CA ILE A 136 -16.23 -5.13 19.78
C ILE A 136 -16.87 -4.57 18.51
N SER A 137 -17.15 -3.27 18.47
CA SER A 137 -17.72 -2.64 17.28
C SER A 137 -16.77 -2.69 16.08
N HIS A 138 -15.46 -2.52 16.31
CA HIS A 138 -14.45 -2.62 15.27
C HIS A 138 -14.43 -4.02 14.67
N GLU A 139 -14.36 -5.06 15.50
CA GLU A 139 -14.34 -6.45 15.05
C GLU A 139 -15.61 -6.86 14.31
N LYS A 140 -16.79 -6.38 14.75
CA LYS A 140 -18.05 -6.60 14.01
C LYS A 140 -18.01 -6.01 12.60
N ASN A 141 -17.41 -4.83 12.44
CA ASN A 141 -17.23 -4.22 11.13
C ASN A 141 -16.23 -4.99 10.26
N GLU A 142 -15.14 -5.50 10.84
CA GLU A 142 -14.18 -6.34 10.12
C GLU A 142 -14.82 -7.66 9.67
N ILE A 143 -15.61 -8.32 10.52
CA ILE A 143 -16.41 -9.49 10.13
C ILE A 143 -17.30 -9.18 8.92
N ALA A 144 -18.01 -8.06 8.91
CA ALA A 144 -18.87 -7.68 7.80
C ALA A 144 -18.08 -7.48 6.48
N LYS A 145 -16.88 -6.88 6.54
CA LYS A 145 -16.01 -6.72 5.36
C LYS A 145 -15.50 -8.07 4.85
N LEU A 146 -15.08 -8.95 5.75
CA LEU A 146 -14.60 -10.29 5.40
C LEU A 146 -15.73 -11.12 4.80
N GLN A 147 -16.95 -11.04 5.36
CA GLN A 147 -18.14 -11.70 4.81
C GLN A 147 -18.46 -11.21 3.40
N GLY A 148 -18.45 -9.88 3.18
CA GLY A 148 -18.64 -9.33 1.83
C GLY A 148 -17.54 -9.72 0.84
N SER A 149 -16.35 -10.08 1.33
CA SER A 149 -15.27 -10.62 0.49
C SER A 149 -15.53 -12.07 0.11
N ILE A 150 -16.05 -12.89 1.04
CA ILE A 150 -16.49 -14.27 0.77
C ILE A 150 -17.61 -14.25 -0.29
N ASP A 151 -18.62 -13.40 -0.14
CA ASP A 151 -19.77 -13.34 -1.05
C ASP A 151 -19.33 -13.00 -2.50
N LYS A 152 -18.37 -12.10 -2.66
CA LYS A 152 -17.78 -11.75 -3.97
C LYS A 152 -17.04 -12.95 -4.57
N THR A 153 -16.24 -13.63 -3.77
CA THR A 153 -15.50 -14.83 -4.20
C THR A 153 -16.47 -15.95 -4.59
N ASP A 154 -17.54 -16.18 -3.82
CA ASP A 154 -18.58 -17.16 -4.13
C ASP A 154 -19.30 -16.84 -5.45
N ALA A 155 -19.57 -15.56 -5.72
CA ALA A 155 -20.14 -15.14 -7.00
C ALA A 155 -19.18 -15.43 -8.17
N GLN A 156 -17.87 -15.24 -7.98
CA GLN A 156 -16.85 -15.58 -8.98
C GLN A 156 -16.75 -17.09 -9.21
N ILE A 157 -16.77 -17.90 -8.14
CA ILE A 157 -16.80 -19.37 -8.23
C ILE A 157 -18.02 -19.83 -9.02
N LYS A 158 -19.22 -19.32 -8.70
CA LYS A 158 -20.46 -19.63 -9.44
C LYS A 158 -20.35 -19.25 -10.92
N LYS A 159 -19.77 -18.09 -11.23
CA LYS A 159 -19.52 -17.67 -12.61
C LYS A 159 -18.60 -18.65 -13.34
N LEU A 160 -17.49 -19.07 -12.72
CA LEU A 160 -16.56 -20.04 -13.31
C LEU A 160 -17.23 -21.41 -13.53
N HIS A 161 -18.07 -21.88 -12.60
CA HIS A 161 -18.85 -23.10 -12.81
C HIS A 161 -19.81 -22.98 -14.00
N ASN A 162 -20.50 -21.85 -14.13
CA ASN A 162 -21.39 -21.58 -15.27
C ASN A 162 -20.63 -21.52 -16.60
N GLU A 163 -19.37 -21.06 -16.60
CA GLU A 163 -18.49 -21.06 -17.76
C GLU A 163 -17.93 -22.46 -18.09
N ILE A 164 -17.68 -23.30 -17.08
CA ILE A 164 -17.23 -24.69 -17.26
C ILE A 164 -18.34 -25.56 -17.84
N LYS A 165 -19.60 -25.36 -17.40
CA LYS A 165 -20.74 -26.19 -17.82
C LYS A 165 -20.85 -26.38 -19.35
N PRO A 166 -20.92 -25.32 -20.19
CA PRO A 166 -21.00 -25.50 -21.65
C PRO A 166 -19.76 -26.14 -22.25
N LEU A 167 -18.58 -25.98 -21.64
CA LEU A 167 -17.35 -26.65 -22.08
C LEU A 167 -17.40 -28.15 -21.77
N ALA A 168 -17.87 -28.52 -20.58
CA ALA A 168 -18.04 -29.91 -20.18
C ALA A 168 -19.14 -30.60 -21.00
N ASP A 169 -20.25 -29.90 -21.25
CA ASP A 169 -21.32 -30.37 -22.14
C ASP A 169 -20.77 -30.57 -23.57
N ALA A 170 -19.96 -29.63 -24.08
CA ALA A 170 -19.30 -29.79 -25.38
C ALA A 170 -18.37 -31.01 -25.45
N LEU A 171 -17.64 -31.35 -24.38
CA LEU A 171 -16.83 -32.58 -24.33
C LEU A 171 -17.67 -33.85 -24.30
N LYS A 172 -18.83 -33.80 -23.67
CA LYS A 172 -19.73 -34.95 -23.51
C LYS A 172 -20.57 -35.22 -24.76
N ASP A 173 -21.08 -34.16 -25.37
CA ASP A 173 -22.07 -34.23 -26.44
C ASP A 173 -21.42 -34.26 -27.84
N THR A 174 -20.15 -33.89 -27.96
CA THR A 174 -19.40 -33.98 -29.22
C THR A 174 -18.77 -35.37 -29.35
N SER A 175 -19.08 -36.08 -30.44
CA SER A 175 -18.49 -37.40 -30.69
C SER A 175 -17.00 -37.29 -31.05
N PRO A 176 -16.20 -38.36 -30.86
CA PRO A 176 -14.81 -38.38 -31.35
C PRO A 176 -14.68 -38.08 -32.85
N LYS A 177 -15.68 -38.48 -33.65
CA LYS A 177 -15.72 -38.21 -35.09
C LYS A 177 -15.92 -36.72 -35.39
N ASP A 178 -16.75 -36.04 -34.62
CA ASP A 178 -17.00 -34.60 -34.78
C ASP A 178 -15.80 -33.76 -34.32
N PHE A 179 -15.10 -34.20 -33.26
CA PHE A 179 -13.81 -33.61 -32.89
C PHE A 179 -12.78 -33.78 -34.00
N ALA A 180 -12.65 -34.99 -34.56
CA ALA A 180 -11.75 -35.25 -35.69
C ALA A 180 -12.12 -34.41 -36.93
N ALA A 181 -13.41 -34.17 -37.19
CA ALA A 181 -13.86 -33.30 -38.27
C ALA A 181 -13.45 -31.83 -38.05
N LYS A 182 -13.59 -31.31 -36.82
CA LYS A 182 -13.12 -29.97 -36.46
C LYS A 182 -11.60 -29.84 -36.57
N ASP A 183 -10.87 -30.86 -36.15
CA ASP A 183 -9.40 -30.89 -36.26
C ASP A 183 -8.97 -30.94 -37.74
N ALA A 184 -9.65 -31.74 -38.57
CA ALA A 184 -9.41 -31.78 -40.01
C ALA A 184 -9.71 -30.44 -40.70
N GLU A 185 -10.79 -29.75 -40.33
CA GLU A 185 -11.11 -28.43 -40.85
C GLU A 185 -10.05 -27.39 -40.44
N ARG A 186 -9.57 -27.44 -39.20
CA ARG A 186 -8.47 -26.59 -38.71
C ARG A 186 -7.18 -26.84 -39.47
N LEU A 187 -6.83 -28.11 -39.71
CA LEU A 187 -5.67 -28.48 -40.51
C LEU A 187 -5.79 -27.95 -41.94
N LYS A 188 -6.95 -28.12 -42.58
CA LYS A 188 -7.21 -27.57 -43.91
C LYS A 188 -7.05 -26.05 -43.95
N ASN A 189 -7.59 -25.34 -42.96
CA ASN A 189 -7.44 -23.88 -42.87
C ASN A 189 -5.99 -23.46 -42.62
N THR A 190 -5.23 -24.25 -41.86
CA THR A 190 -3.79 -24.04 -41.62
C THR A 190 -3.01 -24.20 -42.92
N GLU A 191 -3.28 -25.26 -43.68
CA GLU A 191 -2.68 -25.51 -44.98
C GLU A 191 -2.97 -24.35 -45.96
N VAL A 192 -4.21 -23.87 -46.02
CA VAL A 192 -4.58 -22.71 -46.86
C VAL A 192 -3.78 -21.46 -46.49
N LYS A 193 -3.61 -21.17 -45.20
CA LYS A 193 -2.78 -20.04 -44.74
C LYS A 193 -1.31 -20.21 -45.12
N ILE A 194 -0.76 -21.40 -44.93
CA ILE A 194 0.63 -21.71 -45.30
C ILE A 194 0.82 -21.54 -46.81
N SER A 195 -0.06 -22.11 -47.64
CA SER A 195 0.02 -21.96 -49.09
C SER A 195 -0.08 -20.51 -49.55
N LYS A 196 -0.87 -19.68 -48.85
CA LYS A 196 -0.93 -18.24 -49.12
C LYS A 196 0.41 -17.55 -48.82
N LEU A 197 1.01 -17.82 -47.66
CA LEU A 197 2.32 -17.30 -47.28
C LEU A 197 3.42 -17.75 -48.25
N GLU A 198 3.40 -19.01 -48.68
CA GLU A 198 4.34 -19.54 -49.67
C GLU A 198 4.17 -18.85 -51.04
N ALA A 199 2.93 -18.58 -51.46
CA ALA A 199 2.66 -17.85 -52.69
C ALA A 199 3.13 -16.39 -52.63
N GLU A 200 2.89 -15.71 -51.51
CA GLU A 200 3.36 -14.34 -51.25
C GLU A 200 4.90 -14.27 -51.26
N GLN A 201 5.57 -15.18 -50.52
CA GLN A 201 7.03 -15.31 -50.53
C GLN A 201 7.58 -15.49 -51.96
N ASN A 202 7.00 -16.40 -52.74
CA ASN A 202 7.45 -16.68 -54.09
C ASN A 202 7.26 -15.48 -55.04
N ALA A 203 6.16 -14.74 -54.89
CA ALA A 203 5.89 -13.54 -55.69
C ALA A 203 6.88 -12.41 -55.38
N GLU A 204 7.20 -12.19 -54.10
CA GLU A 204 8.19 -11.19 -53.67
C GLU A 204 9.60 -11.56 -54.14
N ILE A 205 10.03 -12.81 -53.93
CA ILE A 205 11.33 -13.29 -54.41
C ILE A 205 11.42 -13.19 -55.93
N SER A 206 10.35 -13.51 -56.67
CA SER A 206 10.32 -13.34 -58.13
C SER A 206 10.55 -11.87 -58.54
N THR A 207 9.95 -10.93 -57.81
CA THR A 207 10.12 -9.49 -58.04
C THR A 207 11.57 -9.07 -57.78
N LEU A 208 12.19 -9.54 -56.71
CA LEU A 208 13.60 -9.26 -56.40
C LEU A 208 14.55 -9.89 -57.42
N ASN A 209 14.28 -11.13 -57.86
CA ASN A 209 15.05 -11.79 -58.91
C ASN A 209 14.97 -11.04 -60.25
N LYS A 210 13.81 -10.47 -60.60
CA LYS A 210 13.69 -9.60 -61.79
C LYS A 210 14.56 -8.34 -61.68
N LYS A 211 14.65 -7.74 -60.49
CA LYS A 211 15.55 -6.60 -60.23
C LYS A 211 17.02 -7.00 -60.34
N ILE A 212 17.39 -8.17 -59.80
CA ILE A 212 18.75 -8.73 -59.92
C ILE A 212 19.10 -8.92 -61.41
N ALA A 213 18.23 -9.57 -62.18
CA ALA A 213 18.45 -9.79 -63.61
C ALA A 213 18.61 -8.46 -64.39
N ALA A 214 17.88 -7.42 -64.02
CA ALA A 214 18.03 -6.09 -64.61
C ALA A 214 19.42 -5.46 -64.30
N HIS A 215 19.93 -5.65 -63.08
CA HIS A 215 21.29 -5.23 -62.71
C HIS A 215 22.37 -6.07 -63.40
N GLU A 216 22.19 -7.39 -63.52
CA GLU A 216 23.10 -8.29 -64.25
C GLU A 216 23.19 -7.90 -65.73
N ASN A 217 22.07 -7.47 -66.32
CA ASN A 217 22.02 -7.03 -67.71
C ASN A 217 22.50 -5.58 -67.95
N SER A 218 22.82 -4.82 -66.88
CA SER A 218 23.22 -3.40 -66.98
C SER A 218 24.40 -3.18 -67.93
N ARG A 219 25.36 -4.11 -67.94
CA ARG A 219 26.54 -4.05 -68.83
C ARG A 219 26.14 -4.11 -70.30
N ALA A 220 25.25 -5.02 -70.66
CA ALA A 220 24.81 -5.20 -72.05
C ALA A 220 24.00 -4.00 -72.51
N VAL A 221 23.10 -3.48 -71.66
CA VAL A 221 22.31 -2.26 -71.95
C VAL A 221 23.22 -1.05 -72.18
N LEU A 222 24.23 -0.89 -71.33
CA LEU A 222 25.21 0.19 -71.44
C LEU A 222 26.02 0.10 -72.74
N LEU A 223 26.52 -1.09 -73.09
CA LEU A 223 27.27 -1.31 -74.34
C LEU A 223 26.41 -1.14 -75.59
N ASP A 224 25.17 -1.60 -75.56
CA ASP A 224 24.23 -1.43 -76.67
C ASP A 224 23.92 0.05 -76.90
N PHE A 225 23.72 0.83 -75.83
CA PHE A 225 23.57 2.27 -75.90
C PHE A 225 24.80 2.93 -76.55
N ALA A 226 26.01 2.62 -76.09
CA ALA A 226 27.25 3.14 -76.67
C ALA A 226 27.37 2.85 -78.18
N ARG A 227 27.03 1.62 -78.60
CA ARG A 227 27.08 1.21 -80.01
C ARG A 227 26.09 1.99 -80.87
N ARG A 228 24.84 2.16 -80.43
CA ARG A 228 23.82 2.93 -81.16
C ARG A 228 24.21 4.40 -81.38
N HIS A 229 25.03 4.94 -80.49
CA HIS A 229 25.53 6.33 -80.55
C HIS A 229 26.96 6.45 -81.14
N GLY A 230 27.50 5.38 -81.75
CA GLY A 230 28.79 5.43 -82.46
C GLY A 230 30.04 5.41 -81.58
N VAL A 231 29.92 5.06 -80.30
CA VAL A 231 31.04 5.00 -79.35
C VAL A 231 31.71 3.62 -79.41
N SER A 232 32.61 3.42 -80.37
CA SER A 232 33.22 2.11 -80.66
C SER A 232 34.18 1.57 -79.58
N ASN A 233 34.79 2.45 -78.77
CA ASN A 233 35.79 2.07 -77.77
C ASN A 233 35.20 1.78 -76.37
N ALA A 234 33.87 1.91 -76.18
CA ALA A 234 33.23 1.82 -74.87
C ALA A 234 33.49 0.50 -74.14
N GLU A 235 33.60 -0.62 -74.86
CA GLU A 235 33.89 -1.93 -74.23
C GLU A 235 35.30 -2.00 -73.63
N GLN A 236 36.30 -1.47 -74.36
CA GLN A 236 37.67 -1.43 -73.87
C GLN A 236 37.82 -0.46 -72.70
N ASP A 237 37.17 0.70 -72.78
CA ASP A 237 37.22 1.68 -71.69
C ASP A 237 36.51 1.15 -70.43
N LEU A 238 35.40 0.41 -70.58
CA LEU A 238 34.77 -0.29 -69.46
C LEU A 238 35.68 -1.36 -68.85
N LYS A 239 36.42 -2.13 -69.66
CA LYS A 239 37.41 -3.10 -69.13
C LYS A 239 38.51 -2.40 -68.32
N LYS A 240 38.96 -1.20 -68.73
CA LYS A 240 39.92 -0.40 -67.95
C LYS A 240 39.31 0.10 -66.64
N ALA A 241 38.04 0.51 -66.65
CA ALA A 241 37.30 0.88 -65.44
C ALA A 241 37.13 -0.29 -64.47
N GLU A 242 36.71 -1.45 -64.97
CA GLU A 242 36.59 -2.71 -64.21
C GLU A 242 37.93 -3.17 -63.62
N ALA A 243 39.03 -2.98 -64.36
CA ALA A 243 40.39 -3.28 -63.91
C ALA A 243 40.98 -2.25 -62.91
N GLY A 244 40.23 -1.19 -62.58
CA GLY A 244 40.67 -0.17 -61.63
C GLY A 244 41.80 0.72 -62.15
N TYR A 245 41.95 0.86 -63.47
CA TYR A 245 42.99 1.72 -64.04
C TYR A 245 42.70 3.20 -63.75
N ILE A 246 43.78 3.97 -63.66
CA ILE A 246 43.75 5.43 -63.54
C ILE A 246 43.67 6.04 -64.94
N TYR A 247 42.75 6.99 -65.15
CA TYR A 247 42.55 7.63 -66.44
C TYR A 247 43.67 8.64 -66.76
N ASP A 248 44.01 9.52 -65.81
CA ASP A 248 45.11 10.47 -65.95
C ASP A 248 45.95 10.52 -64.67
N LYS A 249 47.25 10.26 -64.79
CA LYS A 249 48.21 10.31 -63.67
C LYS A 249 48.78 11.72 -63.43
N ARG A 250 48.54 12.67 -64.36
CA ARG A 250 49.12 14.02 -64.36
C ARG A 250 48.13 15.12 -63.97
N ASP A 251 46.86 14.79 -63.75
CA ASP A 251 45.84 15.75 -63.32
C ASP A 251 46.03 16.06 -61.82
N THR A 252 46.74 17.15 -61.51
CA THR A 252 47.15 17.54 -60.15
C THR A 252 46.13 18.42 -59.41
N GLY A 253 44.92 18.59 -59.94
CA GLY A 253 43.86 19.39 -59.34
C GLY A 253 42.68 18.57 -58.83
N PHE A 254 42.82 17.98 -57.63
CA PHE A 254 41.74 17.35 -56.84
C PHE A 254 41.19 15.97 -57.28
N GLY A 255 42.10 14.99 -57.37
CA GLY A 255 41.79 13.56 -57.25
C GLY A 255 42.19 12.76 -58.49
N THR A 256 42.96 11.67 -58.31
CA THR A 256 43.26 10.72 -59.39
C THR A 256 41.94 10.12 -59.91
N THR A 257 41.38 10.65 -61.00
CA THR A 257 40.13 10.15 -61.55
C THR A 257 40.34 8.74 -62.10
N SER A 258 39.58 7.78 -61.60
CA SER A 258 39.59 6.42 -62.14
C SER A 258 38.98 6.42 -63.56
N TRP A 259 39.24 5.37 -64.33
CA TRP A 259 38.51 5.16 -65.59
C TRP A 259 37.00 5.11 -65.36
N SER A 260 36.52 4.62 -64.21
CA SER A 260 35.10 4.63 -63.85
C SER A 260 34.55 6.05 -63.71
N ASP A 261 35.24 6.92 -62.96
CA ASP A 261 34.83 8.32 -62.77
C ASP A 261 34.89 9.09 -64.08
N HIS A 262 35.90 8.82 -64.92
CA HIS A 262 36.02 9.42 -66.23
C HIS A 262 34.82 9.06 -67.12
N LEU A 263 34.46 7.78 -67.21
CA LEU A 263 33.34 7.32 -68.03
C LEU A 263 31.99 7.92 -67.59
N GLY A 264 31.82 8.19 -66.29
CA GLY A 264 30.64 8.88 -65.75
C GLY A 264 30.67 10.41 -65.84
N SER A 265 31.79 11.02 -66.26
CA SER A 265 31.98 12.47 -66.22
C SER A 265 31.23 13.22 -67.33
N ASP A 266 30.90 14.49 -67.05
CA ASP A 266 30.34 15.41 -68.06
C ASP A 266 31.26 15.54 -69.28
N LYS A 267 32.59 15.52 -69.06
CA LYS A 267 33.60 15.59 -70.11
C LYS A 267 33.50 14.43 -71.08
N TYR A 268 33.32 13.20 -70.57
CA TYR A 268 33.13 12.02 -71.41
C TYR A 268 31.77 12.05 -72.12
N ALA A 269 30.71 12.45 -71.41
CA ALA A 269 29.37 12.54 -71.96
C ALA A 269 29.28 13.55 -73.11
N ILE A 270 29.82 14.76 -72.91
CA ILE A 270 29.87 15.83 -73.93
C ILE A 270 30.66 15.40 -75.15
N LYS A 271 31.81 14.74 -74.94
CA LYS A 271 32.69 14.31 -76.03
C LYS A 271 32.04 13.25 -76.92
N ASN A 272 31.33 12.29 -76.34
CA ASN A 272 30.87 11.10 -77.05
C ASN A 272 29.39 11.16 -77.46
N PHE A 273 28.56 11.94 -76.77
CA PHE A 273 27.11 11.98 -77.00
C PHE A 273 26.59 13.39 -77.35
N GLY A 274 27.39 14.44 -77.17
CA GLY A 274 27.04 15.81 -77.49
C GLY A 274 26.66 16.67 -76.27
N TYR A 275 26.34 17.93 -76.51
CA TYR A 275 26.09 18.92 -75.46
C TYR A 275 24.93 19.86 -75.80
N ASP A 276 24.32 20.37 -74.75
CA ASP A 276 23.45 21.55 -74.79
C ASP A 276 24.18 22.75 -74.20
N LEU A 277 23.84 23.95 -74.66
CA LEU A 277 24.31 25.19 -74.05
C LEU A 277 23.32 25.61 -72.95
N LYS A 278 23.83 25.93 -71.77
CA LYS A 278 23.05 26.50 -70.67
C LYS A 278 23.69 27.79 -70.17
N GLU A 279 22.85 28.72 -69.73
CA GLU A 279 23.31 29.92 -69.03
C GLU A 279 24.10 29.53 -67.78
N GLY A 280 25.24 30.18 -67.58
CA GLY A 280 26.06 29.96 -66.40
C GLY A 280 25.41 30.54 -65.13
N ARG A 281 26.03 30.32 -63.97
CA ARG A 281 25.45 30.68 -62.66
C ARG A 281 25.30 32.19 -62.38
N ARG A 282 25.77 33.07 -63.25
CA ARG A 282 25.71 34.54 -63.09
C ARG A 282 25.07 35.18 -64.32
N GLU A 283 24.36 36.31 -64.14
CA GLU A 283 23.65 37.06 -65.20
C GLU A 283 24.49 37.43 -66.44
N TYR A 284 25.82 37.40 -66.34
CA TYR A 284 26.76 37.74 -67.43
C TYR A 284 27.82 36.66 -67.67
N SER A 285 27.54 35.41 -67.31
CA SER A 285 28.47 34.30 -67.57
C SER A 285 28.24 33.68 -68.95
N ASP A 286 29.34 33.35 -69.64
CA ASP A 286 29.32 32.65 -70.93
C ASP A 286 28.50 31.35 -70.83
N LEU A 287 27.87 30.98 -71.94
CA LEU A 287 27.13 29.73 -72.05
C LEU A 287 28.07 28.54 -71.74
N ILE A 288 27.67 27.71 -70.79
CA ILE A 288 28.41 26.51 -70.41
C ILE A 288 27.88 25.29 -71.18
N LYS A 289 28.80 24.41 -71.59
CA LYS A 289 28.45 23.12 -72.19
C LYS A 289 28.05 22.15 -71.09
N VAL A 290 26.86 21.57 -71.21
CA VAL A 290 26.39 20.49 -70.34
C VAL A 290 26.02 19.27 -71.19
N PRO A 291 26.08 18.04 -70.63
CA PRO A 291 25.61 16.87 -71.36
C PRO A 291 24.16 17.05 -71.86
N ASN A 292 23.93 16.70 -73.11
CA ASN A 292 22.59 16.64 -73.70
C ASN A 292 21.79 15.45 -73.13
N HIS A 293 20.60 15.18 -73.69
CA HIS A 293 19.75 14.09 -73.21
C HIS A 293 20.48 12.73 -73.23
N GLU A 294 21.11 12.38 -74.34
CA GLU A 294 21.84 11.13 -74.56
C GLU A 294 23.04 11.01 -73.61
N GLY A 295 23.80 12.10 -73.43
CA GLY A 295 24.90 12.16 -72.48
C GLY A 295 24.45 11.91 -71.04
N LYS A 296 23.31 12.47 -70.63
CA LYS A 296 22.71 12.20 -69.31
C LYS A 296 22.21 10.77 -69.17
N GLN A 297 21.63 10.18 -70.23
CA GLN A 297 21.23 8.78 -70.23
C GLN A 297 22.44 7.86 -70.07
N TRP A 298 23.54 8.15 -70.77
CA TRP A 298 24.81 7.43 -70.60
C TRP A 298 25.30 7.48 -69.15
N GLN A 299 25.36 8.67 -68.55
CA GLN A 299 25.80 8.83 -67.17
C GLN A 299 24.93 8.02 -66.19
N LYS A 300 23.61 8.00 -66.42
CA LYS A 300 22.67 7.19 -65.63
C LYS A 300 22.91 5.69 -65.80
N LEU A 301 23.15 5.22 -67.03
CA LEU A 301 23.47 3.82 -67.30
C LEU A 301 24.82 3.41 -66.69
N MET A 302 25.83 4.29 -66.75
CA MET A 302 27.14 4.10 -66.12
C MET A 302 27.01 3.98 -64.60
N GLN A 303 26.22 4.86 -63.99
CA GLN A 303 25.94 4.80 -62.55
C GLN A 303 25.23 3.49 -62.19
N ASN A 304 24.18 3.11 -62.93
CA ASN A 304 23.46 1.86 -62.73
C ASN A 304 24.37 0.62 -62.85
N PHE A 305 25.32 0.63 -63.79
CA PHE A 305 26.32 -0.42 -63.97
C PHE A 305 27.32 -0.47 -62.81
N GLY A 306 27.87 0.69 -62.40
CA GLY A 306 28.80 0.78 -61.28
C GLY A 306 28.19 0.36 -59.94
N ASP A 307 26.92 0.73 -59.71
CA ASP A 307 26.18 0.36 -58.49
C ASP A 307 25.63 -1.09 -58.53
N ALA A 308 25.62 -1.75 -59.70
CA ALA A 308 25.00 -3.07 -59.87
C ALA A 308 25.53 -4.14 -58.90
N PRO A 309 26.84 -4.32 -58.66
CA PRO A 309 27.33 -5.34 -57.71
C PRO A 309 26.86 -5.10 -56.28
N LYS A 310 26.82 -3.84 -55.84
CA LYS A 310 26.34 -3.45 -54.51
C LYS A 310 24.83 -3.71 -54.39
N ASN A 311 24.07 -3.34 -55.41
CA ASN A 311 22.61 -3.52 -55.45
C ASN A 311 22.23 -5.01 -55.51
N ILE A 312 22.90 -5.82 -56.33
CA ILE A 312 22.70 -7.27 -56.39
C ILE A 312 22.96 -7.90 -55.01
N LYS A 313 24.07 -7.54 -54.35
CA LYS A 313 24.39 -8.05 -53.01
C LYS A 313 23.35 -7.64 -51.97
N ALA A 314 22.81 -6.42 -52.06
CA ALA A 314 21.73 -5.97 -51.17
C ALA A 314 20.43 -6.77 -51.41
N LEU A 315 20.01 -6.93 -52.67
CA LEU A 315 18.83 -7.70 -53.05
C LEU A 315 18.95 -9.19 -52.64
N GLN A 316 20.13 -9.79 -52.76
CA GLN A 316 20.38 -11.17 -52.30
C GLN A 316 20.25 -11.31 -50.77
N ARG A 317 20.66 -10.29 -50.02
CA ARG A 317 20.46 -10.25 -48.56
C ARG A 317 18.98 -10.11 -48.21
N GLU A 318 18.26 -9.25 -48.92
CA GLU A 318 16.81 -9.07 -48.77
C GLU A 318 16.06 -10.39 -49.03
N ILE A 319 16.38 -11.10 -50.12
CA ILE A 319 15.84 -12.45 -50.40
C ILE A 319 16.11 -13.40 -49.23
N SER A 320 17.30 -13.36 -48.65
CA SER A 320 17.67 -14.23 -47.53
C SER A 320 16.90 -13.89 -46.25
N GLN A 321 16.67 -12.61 -45.98
CA GLN A 321 15.86 -12.13 -44.85
C GLN A 321 14.40 -12.54 -45.01
N LEU A 322 13.79 -12.27 -46.17
CA LEU A 322 12.42 -12.67 -46.48
C LEU A 322 12.23 -14.19 -46.32
N LYS A 323 13.19 -15.00 -46.79
CA LYS A 323 13.12 -16.46 -46.59
C LYS A 323 13.04 -16.87 -45.12
N ASN A 324 13.77 -16.18 -44.25
CA ASN A 324 13.77 -16.48 -42.82
C ASN A 324 12.50 -15.99 -42.12
N GLU A 325 12.00 -14.80 -42.48
CA GLU A 325 10.75 -14.22 -41.94
C GLU A 325 9.56 -15.13 -42.26
N TYR A 326 9.33 -15.43 -43.53
CA TYR A 326 8.25 -16.33 -43.95
C TYR A 326 8.39 -17.74 -43.35
N LYS A 327 9.62 -18.26 -43.17
CA LYS A 327 9.84 -19.54 -42.49
C LYS A 327 9.38 -19.47 -41.02
N SER A 328 9.65 -18.35 -40.34
CA SER A 328 9.18 -18.11 -38.98
C SER A 328 7.65 -18.06 -38.92
N ASP A 329 7.03 -17.29 -39.81
CA ASP A 329 5.57 -17.13 -39.87
C ASP A 329 4.85 -18.45 -40.16
N ILE A 330 5.35 -19.23 -41.14
CA ILE A 330 4.84 -20.57 -41.44
C ILE A 330 4.99 -21.50 -40.23
N SER A 331 6.11 -21.41 -39.49
CA SER A 331 6.31 -22.21 -38.29
C SER A 331 5.32 -21.83 -37.18
N GLN A 332 5.04 -20.54 -37.02
CA GLN A 332 4.06 -20.06 -36.05
C GLN A 332 2.64 -20.53 -36.38
N VAL A 333 2.23 -20.43 -37.65
CA VAL A 333 0.93 -20.93 -38.13
C VAL A 333 0.77 -22.43 -37.86
N LYS A 334 1.85 -23.22 -37.99
CA LYS A 334 1.84 -24.66 -37.62
C LYS A 334 1.64 -24.87 -36.13
N LEU A 335 2.27 -24.06 -35.28
CA LEU A 335 2.19 -24.18 -33.83
C LEU A 335 0.81 -23.80 -33.25
N GLU A 336 0.13 -22.82 -33.86
CA GLU A 336 -1.18 -22.32 -33.39
C GLU A 336 -2.27 -23.40 -33.34
N ASN A 337 -2.14 -24.48 -34.11
CA ASN A 337 -3.10 -25.58 -34.17
C ASN A 337 -2.53 -26.92 -33.69
N ASN A 338 -1.51 -26.89 -32.81
CA ASN A 338 -0.89 -28.10 -32.27
C ASN A 338 -1.80 -28.92 -31.34
N LEU A 339 -2.82 -28.30 -30.74
CA LEU A 339 -3.75 -28.98 -29.85
C LEU A 339 -4.99 -29.42 -30.62
N SER A 340 -5.45 -30.64 -30.34
CA SER A 340 -6.79 -31.05 -30.79
C SER A 340 -7.87 -30.18 -30.15
N ALA A 341 -8.98 -29.99 -30.84
CA ALA A 341 -10.14 -29.27 -30.33
C ALA A 341 -10.63 -29.82 -28.99
N LYS A 342 -10.49 -31.13 -28.77
CA LYS A 342 -10.78 -31.77 -27.48
C LYS A 342 -9.81 -31.31 -26.38
N GLN A 343 -8.51 -31.38 -26.63
CA GLN A 343 -7.48 -30.97 -25.65
C GLN A 343 -7.59 -29.49 -25.29
N GLU A 344 -7.94 -28.62 -26.23
CA GLU A 344 -8.17 -27.20 -25.92
C GLU A 344 -9.30 -27.00 -24.91
N ILE A 345 -10.42 -27.72 -25.08
CA ILE A 345 -11.55 -27.61 -24.16
C ILE A 345 -11.15 -28.17 -22.77
N GLU A 346 -10.46 -29.32 -22.73
CA GLU A 346 -9.96 -29.92 -21.50
C GLU A 346 -9.02 -28.97 -20.74
N GLN A 347 -8.07 -28.33 -21.42
CA GLN A 347 -7.15 -27.36 -20.81
C GLN A 347 -7.89 -26.11 -20.30
N ARG A 348 -8.88 -25.62 -21.03
CA ARG A 348 -9.71 -24.48 -20.57
C ARG A 348 -10.50 -24.83 -19.31
N ILE A 349 -11.04 -26.04 -19.23
CA ILE A 349 -11.73 -26.52 -18.03
C ILE A 349 -10.75 -26.64 -16.86
N ASP A 350 -9.61 -27.29 -17.05
CA ASP A 350 -8.59 -27.47 -16.00
C ASP A 350 -8.09 -26.12 -15.46
N PHE A 351 -7.84 -25.15 -16.34
CA PHE A 351 -7.47 -23.79 -15.94
C PHE A 351 -8.54 -23.15 -15.04
N LYS A 352 -9.82 -23.21 -15.44
CA LYS A 352 -10.93 -22.66 -14.64
C LYS A 352 -11.10 -23.41 -13.32
N GLN A 353 -10.95 -24.73 -13.32
CA GLN A 353 -11.00 -25.54 -12.09
C GLN A 353 -9.87 -25.18 -11.12
N LYS A 354 -8.65 -24.93 -11.61
CA LYS A 354 -7.54 -24.43 -10.79
C LYS A 354 -7.86 -23.06 -10.19
N SER A 355 -8.46 -22.16 -10.96
CA SER A 355 -8.93 -20.86 -10.44
C SER A 355 -9.97 -21.04 -9.33
N ILE A 356 -10.95 -21.93 -9.51
CA ILE A 356 -11.96 -22.24 -8.49
C ILE A 356 -11.29 -22.72 -7.19
N ARG A 357 -10.39 -23.72 -7.27
CA ARG A 357 -9.68 -24.23 -6.09
C ARG A 357 -8.91 -23.13 -5.34
N SER A 358 -8.29 -22.20 -6.07
CA SER A 358 -7.60 -21.07 -5.45
C SER A 358 -8.57 -20.12 -4.73
N LEU A 359 -9.73 -19.87 -5.30
CA LEU A 359 -10.77 -19.02 -4.70
C LEU A 359 -11.37 -19.69 -3.46
N GLU A 360 -11.64 -21.00 -3.51
CA GLU A 360 -12.13 -21.79 -2.38
C GLU A 360 -11.16 -21.76 -1.20
N ASN A 361 -9.85 -21.95 -1.47
CA ASN A 361 -8.82 -21.84 -0.43
C ASN A 361 -8.76 -20.44 0.20
N ASN A 362 -8.91 -19.38 -0.60
CA ASN A 362 -8.98 -18.01 -0.09
C ASN A 362 -10.21 -17.78 0.81
N ASN A 363 -11.36 -18.35 0.45
CA ASN A 363 -12.57 -18.30 1.26
C ASN A 363 -12.41 -19.07 2.58
N GLU A 364 -11.71 -20.22 2.57
CA GLU A 364 -11.42 -20.97 3.78
C GLU A 364 -10.53 -20.16 4.73
N ILE A 365 -9.47 -19.54 4.22
CA ILE A 365 -8.59 -18.65 5.00
C ILE A 365 -9.39 -17.47 5.58
N THR A 366 -10.27 -16.87 4.78
CA THR A 366 -11.10 -15.73 5.21
C THR A 366 -12.11 -16.15 6.28
N SER A 367 -12.71 -17.33 6.15
CA SER A 367 -13.62 -17.92 7.14
C SER A 367 -12.91 -18.15 8.48
N ARG A 368 -11.66 -18.62 8.46
CA ARG A 368 -10.84 -18.77 9.69
C ARG A 368 -10.58 -17.41 10.36
N LYS A 369 -10.36 -16.34 9.59
CA LYS A 369 -10.22 -14.97 10.14
C LYS A 369 -11.50 -14.50 10.81
N ILE A 370 -12.65 -14.70 10.15
CA ILE A 370 -13.97 -14.38 10.74
C ILE A 370 -14.17 -15.10 12.06
N LYS A 371 -13.80 -16.38 12.14
CA LYS A 371 -13.85 -17.15 13.39
C LYS A 371 -12.97 -16.53 14.48
N SER A 372 -11.73 -16.17 14.15
CA SER A 372 -10.82 -15.50 15.09
C SER A 372 -11.39 -14.17 15.63
N CYS A 373 -12.06 -13.38 14.78
CA CYS A 373 -12.75 -12.16 15.22
C CYS A 373 -13.90 -12.46 16.18
N HIS A 374 -14.71 -13.49 15.90
CA HIS A 374 -15.80 -13.92 16.81
C HIS A 374 -15.26 -14.41 18.16
N ASP A 375 -14.18 -15.19 18.16
CA ASP A 375 -13.53 -15.68 19.38
C ASP A 375 -13.00 -14.49 20.21
N TYR A 376 -12.42 -13.48 19.56
CA TYR A 376 -11.93 -12.28 20.23
C TYR A 376 -13.08 -11.42 20.80
N ILE A 377 -14.17 -11.22 20.05
CA ILE A 377 -15.39 -10.56 20.56
C ILE A 377 -15.92 -11.29 21.79
N SER A 378 -16.01 -12.62 21.74
CA SER A 378 -16.50 -13.42 22.87
C SER A 378 -15.63 -13.23 24.12
N ALA A 379 -14.31 -13.19 23.95
CA ALA A 379 -13.38 -12.90 25.05
C ALA A 379 -13.54 -11.48 25.61
N LEU A 380 -13.81 -10.49 24.75
CA LEU A 380 -14.09 -9.11 25.18
C LEU A 380 -15.43 -8.99 25.92
N GLU A 381 -16.47 -9.68 25.46
CA GLU A 381 -17.77 -9.73 26.13
C GLU A 381 -17.67 -10.39 27.50
N ALA A 382 -16.92 -11.50 27.63
CA ALA A 382 -16.67 -12.16 28.91
C ALA A 382 -15.95 -11.24 29.92
N ARG A 383 -15.12 -10.30 29.47
CA ARG A 383 -14.46 -9.30 30.33
C ARG A 383 -15.38 -8.20 30.81
N LYS A 384 -16.53 -7.94 30.16
CA LYS A 384 -17.44 -6.86 30.57
C LYS A 384 -18.14 -7.15 31.89
N SER A 385 -18.67 -8.35 32.06
CA SER A 385 -19.46 -8.73 33.24
C SER A 385 -18.76 -8.47 34.57
N PRO A 386 -17.50 -8.89 34.80
CA PRO A 386 -16.81 -8.61 36.07
C PRO A 386 -16.52 -7.12 36.28
N LEU A 387 -16.26 -6.36 35.21
CA LEU A 387 -16.03 -4.91 35.31
C LEU A 387 -17.31 -4.15 35.68
N ILE A 388 -18.44 -4.55 35.09
CA ILE A 388 -19.77 -3.99 35.43
C ILE A 388 -20.10 -4.31 36.88
N ALA A 389 -19.93 -5.57 37.31
CA ALA A 389 -20.19 -5.99 38.68
C ALA A 389 -19.35 -5.19 39.69
N LYS A 390 -18.04 -5.02 39.41
CA LYS A 390 -17.16 -4.21 40.26
C LYS A 390 -17.58 -2.74 40.29
N MET A 391 -17.98 -2.17 39.15
CA MET A 391 -18.45 -0.79 39.09
C MET A 391 -19.74 -0.59 39.91
N ASP A 392 -20.67 -1.54 39.87
CA ASP A 392 -21.92 -1.48 40.62
C ASP A 392 -21.69 -1.67 42.13
N GLU A 393 -20.75 -2.54 42.52
CA GLU A 393 -20.29 -2.67 43.91
C GLU A 393 -19.72 -1.35 44.44
N LEU A 394 -18.84 -0.69 43.68
CA LEU A 394 -18.26 0.60 44.05
C LEU A 394 -19.33 1.71 44.17
N LYS A 395 -20.31 1.74 43.26
CA LYS A 395 -21.46 2.67 43.36
C LYS A 395 -22.29 2.42 44.62
N SER A 396 -22.47 1.17 45.01
CA SER A 396 -23.18 0.82 46.25
C SER A 396 -22.46 1.35 47.49
N HIS A 397 -21.13 1.26 47.54
CA HIS A 397 -20.33 1.80 48.65
C HIS A 397 -20.49 3.32 48.81
N ILE A 398 -20.46 4.09 47.72
CA ILE A 398 -20.71 5.55 47.78
C ILE A 398 -22.10 5.84 48.36
N LYS A 399 -23.12 5.07 47.94
CA LYS A 399 -24.50 5.24 48.40
C LYS A 399 -24.70 4.92 49.88
N GLN A 400 -23.91 3.99 50.44
CA GLN A 400 -23.94 3.66 51.87
C GLN A 400 -23.23 4.72 52.73
N ASN A 401 -22.25 5.43 52.15
CA ASN A 401 -21.48 6.48 52.82
C ASN A 401 -22.08 7.89 52.65
N SER A 402 -23.16 8.03 51.87
CA SER A 402 -23.91 9.28 51.66
C SER A 402 -25.12 9.31 52.58
#